data_AF-A0A3A4X2S5-F1
#
_entry.id   AF-A0A3A4X2S5-F1
#
_cell.length_a   1.000
_cell.length_b   1.000
_cell.length_c   1.000
_cell.angle_alpha   90.00
_cell.angle_beta   90.00
_cell.angle_gamma   90.00
#
_symmetry.space_group_name_H-M   'P 1'
#
loop_
_entity.id
_entity.type
_entity.pdbx_description
1 polymer ?
#
loop_
_entity_poly.entity_id
_entity_poly.type
_entity_poly.pdbx_seq_one_letter_code
_entity_poly.pdbx_strand_id
1 'polypeptide(L)'
;MVGNWRVKVRSRMINIGFGNSVVAGRILAIINPKSSPMRKLKEEAKESNRLIDATEGRRTRSVIILDSNHVVLSSIQPETISMRFAAQRSDLKIEEDQQS
;
A
#
# COMPACT_ATOMS: atom_id res chain seq x y z
N MET A 1 34.73 -11.75 16.58
CA MET A 1 33.41 -11.17 16.91
C MET A 1 32.52 -11.34 15.69
N VAL A 2 31.55 -12.25 15.73
CA VAL A 2 30.54 -12.37 14.67
C VAL A 2 29.38 -11.46 15.03
N GLY A 3 29.34 -10.28 14.41
CA GLY A 3 28.26 -9.31 14.59
C GLY A 3 26.99 -9.81 13.91
N ASN A 4 25.98 -10.16 14.69
CA ASN A 4 24.68 -10.58 14.19
C ASN A 4 23.88 -9.33 13.75
N TRP A 5 24.08 -8.88 12.51
CA TRP A 5 23.33 -7.77 11.90
C TRP A 5 21.90 -8.23 11.55
N ARG A 6 21.02 -8.27 12.56
CA ARG A 6 19.60 -8.49 12.29
C ARG A 6 18.96 -7.14 11.97
N VAL A 7 18.89 -6.80 10.68
CA VAL A 7 18.11 -5.68 10.17
C VAL A 7 16.66 -5.86 10.66
N LYS A 8 16.23 -5.01 11.57
CA LYS A 8 14.86 -5.05 12.12
C LYS A 8 13.95 -4.34 11.13
N VAL A 9 13.44 -5.06 10.13
CA VAL A 9 12.42 -4.53 9.23
C VAL A 9 11.16 -4.27 10.07
N ARG A 10 10.94 -3.01 10.46
CA ARG A 10 9.65 -2.59 11.02
C ARG A 10 8.63 -2.64 9.88
N SER A 11 7.66 -3.56 9.97
CA SER A 11 6.50 -3.58 9.08
C SER A 11 5.68 -2.30 9.31
N ARG A 12 5.98 -1.25 8.55
CA ARG A 12 5.28 0.03 8.64
C ARG A 12 3.97 -0.03 7.85
N MET A 13 2.94 0.57 8.42
CA MET A 13 1.58 0.58 7.88
C MET A 13 1.30 1.91 7.18
N ILE A 14 0.60 1.87 6.05
CA ILE A 14 0.09 3.04 5.33
C ILE A 14 -1.41 3.09 5.51
N ASN A 15 -1.92 4.19 6.04
CA ASN A 15 -3.36 4.42 6.11
C ASN A 15 -3.93 4.61 4.70
N ILE A 16 -4.98 3.85 4.40
CA ILE A 16 -5.70 3.86 3.11
C ILE A 16 -7.16 4.30 3.25
N GLY A 17 -7.53 4.89 4.39
CA GLY A 17 -8.86 5.46 4.65
C GLY A 17 -9.63 4.72 5.75
N PHE A 18 -10.44 5.47 6.52
CA PHE A 18 -11.36 4.92 7.55
C PHE A 18 -10.72 3.96 8.57
N GLY A 19 -9.48 4.22 8.98
CA GLY A 19 -8.75 3.33 9.88
C GLY A 19 -8.14 2.10 9.20
N ASN A 20 -8.48 1.81 7.94
CA ASN A 20 -7.88 0.74 7.16
C ASN A 20 -6.44 1.09 6.78
N SER A 21 -5.55 0.09 6.88
CA SER A 21 -4.12 0.26 6.57
C SER A 21 -3.53 -0.99 5.92
N VAL A 22 -2.49 -0.80 5.11
CA VAL A 22 -1.72 -1.89 4.46
C VAL A 22 -0.25 -1.79 4.81
N VAL A 23 0.47 -2.92 4.78
CA VAL A 23 1.93 -2.92 5.00
C VAL A 23 2.60 -2.27 3.79
N ALA A 24 3.38 -1.21 4.00
CA ALA A 24 4.05 -0.48 2.92
C ALA A 24 4.94 -1.38 2.07
N GLY A 25 5.76 -2.23 2.70
CA GLY A 25 6.67 -3.14 2.01
C GLY A 25 5.99 -4.16 1.08
N ARG A 26 4.66 -4.28 1.13
CA ARG A 26 3.88 -5.20 0.30
C ARG A 26 3.13 -4.49 -0.84
N ILE A 27 3.17 -3.16 -0.91
CA ILE A 27 2.53 -2.40 -1.98
C ILE A 27 3.41 -2.49 -3.24
N LEU A 28 2.86 -3.04 -4.32
CA LEU A 28 3.50 -3.04 -5.64
C LEU A 28 3.11 -1.81 -6.46
N ALA A 29 1.85 -1.37 -6.37
CA ALA A 29 1.35 -0.25 -7.16
C ALA A 29 0.18 0.46 -6.46
N ILE A 30 0.09 1.78 -6.69
CA ILE A 30 -1.03 2.64 -6.31
C ILE A 30 -1.52 3.31 -7.59
N ILE A 31 -2.76 3.03 -8.01
CA ILE A 31 -3.25 3.38 -9.35
C ILE A 31 -4.66 3.98 -9.31
N ASN A 32 -4.99 4.74 -10.36
CA ASN A 32 -6.29 5.37 -10.53
C ASN A 32 -7.33 4.36 -11.08
N PRO A 33 -8.56 4.29 -10.54
CA PRO A 33 -9.55 3.27 -10.90
C PRO A 33 -10.31 3.52 -12.22
N LYS A 34 -10.10 4.65 -12.91
CA LYS A 34 -11.03 5.15 -13.94
C LYS A 34 -11.01 4.41 -15.28
N SER A 35 -10.00 3.60 -15.58
CA SER A 35 -9.85 2.99 -16.91
C SER A 35 -10.57 1.64 -17.06
N SER A 36 -10.91 1.25 -18.29
CA SER A 36 -11.52 -0.06 -18.58
C SER A 36 -10.68 -1.26 -18.07
N PRO A 37 -9.34 -1.28 -18.21
CA PRO A 37 -8.50 -2.31 -17.61
C PRO A 37 -8.65 -2.41 -16.08
N MET A 38 -8.87 -1.30 -15.38
CA MET A 38 -9.05 -1.32 -13.91
C MET A 38 -10.39 -1.90 -13.50
N ARG A 39 -11.44 -1.67 -14.29
CA ARG A 39 -12.72 -2.35 -14.08
C ARG A 39 -12.57 -3.86 -14.20
N LYS A 40 -11.88 -4.33 -15.25
CA LYS A 40 -11.56 -5.76 -15.44
C LYS A 40 -10.73 -6.33 -14.30
N LEU A 41 -9.67 -5.64 -13.87
CA LEU A 41 -8.83 -6.06 -12.74
C LEU A 41 -9.64 -6.23 -11.46
N LYS A 42 -10.56 -5.31 -11.18
CA LYS A 42 -11.45 -5.39 -10.01
C LYS A 42 -12.39 -6.59 -10.10
N GLU A 43 -12.99 -6.81 -11.26
CA GLU A 43 -13.89 -7.95 -11.51
C GLU A 43 -13.15 -9.27 -11.32
N GLU A 44 -11.98 -9.43 -11.95
CA GLU A 44 -11.13 -10.62 -11.81
C GLU A 44 -10.71 -10.87 -10.36
N ALA A 45 -10.29 -9.83 -9.64
CA ALA A 45 -9.94 -9.95 -8.23
C ALA A 45 -11.15 -10.35 -7.37
N LYS A 46 -12.35 -9.88 -7.71
CA LYS A 46 -13.59 -10.28 -7.01
C LYS A 46 -13.89 -11.76 -7.25
N GLU A 47 -13.86 -12.20 -8.51
CA GLU A 47 -14.08 -13.60 -8.91
C GLU A 47 -13.06 -14.54 -8.28
N SER A 48 -11.82 -14.07 -8.11
CA SER A 48 -10.72 -14.82 -7.51
C SER A 48 -10.66 -14.75 -5.98
N ASN A 49 -11.63 -14.13 -5.29
CA ASN A 49 -11.60 -13.89 -3.83
C ASN A 49 -10.33 -13.14 -3.34
N ARG A 50 -9.78 -12.25 -4.17
CA ARG A 50 -8.59 -11.42 -3.89
C ARG A 50 -8.91 -9.93 -3.74
N LEU A 51 -10.18 -9.55 -3.87
CA LEU A 51 -10.62 -8.16 -3.73
C LEU A 51 -10.89 -7.82 -2.27
N ILE A 52 -10.23 -6.78 -1.76
CA ILE A 52 -10.45 -6.21 -0.44
C ILE A 52 -11.07 -4.83 -0.63
N ASP A 53 -12.26 -4.61 -0.08
CA ASP A 53 -12.95 -3.32 -0.13
C ASP A 53 -12.72 -2.53 1.16
N ALA A 54 -11.90 -1.49 1.09
CA ALA A 54 -11.64 -0.55 2.21
C ALA A 54 -12.31 0.81 1.99
N THR A 55 -13.38 0.87 1.18
CA THR A 55 -14.04 2.13 0.81
C THR A 55 -15.12 2.59 1.81
N GLU A 56 -15.60 1.70 2.70
CA GLU A 56 -16.72 1.95 3.61
C GLU A 56 -17.98 2.46 2.88
N GLY A 57 -18.31 1.85 1.74
CA GLY A 57 -19.47 2.22 0.91
C GLY A 57 -19.30 3.52 0.11
N ARG A 58 -18.10 4.10 0.09
CA ARG A 58 -17.82 5.33 -0.67
C ARG A 58 -17.27 5.02 -2.06
N ARG A 59 -17.27 6.04 -2.91
CA ARG A 59 -16.67 5.96 -4.24
C ARG A 59 -15.20 5.53 -4.14
N THR A 60 -14.85 4.45 -4.85
CA THR A 60 -13.46 4.06 -5.09
C THR A 60 -12.71 5.20 -5.79
N ARG A 61 -11.66 5.71 -5.16
CA ARG A 61 -10.79 6.75 -5.70
C ARG A 61 -9.39 6.23 -6.05
N SER A 62 -8.97 5.12 -5.46
CA SER A 62 -7.70 4.45 -5.78
C SER A 62 -7.85 2.93 -5.71
N VAL A 63 -6.93 2.26 -6.39
CA VAL A 63 -6.71 0.82 -6.32
C VAL A 63 -5.26 0.59 -5.89
N ILE A 64 -5.04 -0.33 -4.97
CA ILE A 64 -3.72 -0.70 -4.48
C ILE A 64 -3.50 -2.17 -4.79
N ILE A 65 -2.37 -2.49 -5.41
CA ILE A 65 -1.98 -3.87 -5.71
C ILE A 65 -0.92 -4.31 -4.71
N LEU A 66 -1.16 -5.45 -4.07
CA LEU A 66 -0.22 -6.05 -3.14
C LEU A 66 0.59 -7.18 -3.80
N ASP A 67 1.75 -7.49 -3.23
CA ASP A 67 2.64 -8.60 -3.64
C ASP A 67 1.97 -9.99 -3.67
N SER A 68 0.90 -10.17 -2.89
CA SER A 68 0.06 -11.37 -2.84
C SER A 68 -1.01 -11.40 -3.94
N ASN A 69 -0.93 -10.49 -4.91
CA ASN A 69 -1.94 -10.30 -5.95
C ASN A 69 -3.32 -9.87 -5.41
N HIS A 70 -3.42 -9.45 -4.15
CA HIS A 70 -4.63 -8.84 -3.62
C HIS A 70 -4.82 -7.44 -4.21
N VAL A 71 -6.06 -7.09 -4.49
CA VAL A 71 -6.47 -5.78 -4.99
C VAL A 71 -7.27 -5.09 -3.91
N VAL A 72 -6.77 -3.96 -3.40
CA VAL A 72 -7.44 -3.20 -2.34
C VAL A 72 -8.07 -1.95 -2.93
N LEU A 73 -9.36 -1.76 -2.71
CA LEU A 73 -10.09 -0.56 -3.11
C LEU A 73 -10.06 0.47 -1.97
N SER A 74 -9.77 1.72 -2.30
CA SER A 74 -9.76 2.80 -1.32
C SER A 74 -10.52 4.02 -1.80
N SER A 75 -11.11 4.75 -0.85
CA SER A 75 -11.79 6.03 -1.06
C SER A 75 -10.84 7.25 -1.03
N ILE A 76 -9.56 7.00 -0.74
CA ILE A 76 -8.49 8.00 -0.70
C ILE A 76 -7.88 8.14 -2.10
N GLN A 77 -7.48 9.35 -2.46
CA GLN A 77 -6.86 9.63 -3.76
C GLN A 77 -5.48 8.96 -3.85
N PRO A 78 -5.10 8.43 -5.03
CA PRO A 78 -3.83 7.72 -5.19
C PRO A 78 -2.63 8.63 -4.85
N GLU A 79 -2.68 9.92 -5.17
CA GLU A 79 -1.64 10.90 -4.86
C GLU A 79 -1.41 11.03 -3.35
N THR A 80 -2.49 11.01 -2.55
CA THR A 80 -2.40 11.06 -1.09
C THR A 80 -1.74 9.81 -0.51
N ILE A 81 -2.07 8.63 -1.05
CA ILE A 81 -1.48 7.36 -0.60
C ILE A 81 0.00 7.31 -1.01
N SER A 82 0.33 7.73 -2.23
CA SER A 82 1.71 7.81 -2.71
C SER A 82 2.55 8.78 -1.89
N MET A 83 2.01 9.93 -1.49
CA MET A 83 2.69 10.86 -0.57
C MET A 83 2.96 10.22 0.79
N ARG A 84 1.97 9.53 1.38
CA ARG A 84 2.15 8.79 2.64
C ARG A 84 3.20 7.69 2.50
N PHE A 85 3.24 7.02 1.35
CA PHE A 85 4.22 5.99 1.04
C PHE A 85 5.63 6.57 0.91
N ALA A 86 5.79 7.69 0.20
CA ALA A 86 7.07 8.35 0.00
C ALA A 86 7.64 8.92 1.31
N ALA A 87 6.79 9.49 2.17
CA ALA A 87 7.19 9.97 3.50
C ALA A 87 7.79 8.85 4.38
N GLN A 88 7.46 7.58 4.11
CA GLN A 88 8.06 6.46 4.83
C GLN A 88 9.47 6.07 4.33
N ARG A 89 9.90 6.58 3.17
CA ARG A 89 11.24 6.33 2.64
C ARG A 89 12.27 7.30 3.21
N SER A 90 11.86 8.51 3.60
CA SER A 90 12.74 9.50 4.25
C SER A 90 13.19 9.05 5.65
N ASP A 91 12.30 8.42 6.42
CA ASP A 91 12.63 7.96 7.78
C ASP A 91 13.71 6.86 7.81
N LEU A 92 13.85 6.09 6.72
CA LEU A 92 14.90 5.07 6.61
C LEU A 92 16.30 5.68 6.45
N LYS A 93 16.40 6.85 5.82
CA LYS A 93 17.68 7.52 5.63
C LYS A 93 18.17 8.21 6.90
N ILE A 94 17.24 8.72 7.71
CA ILE A 94 17.56 9.46 8.93
C ILE A 94 18.14 8.52 10.02
N GLU A 95 17.72 7.25 10.07
CA GLU A 95 18.27 6.28 11.03
C GLU A 95 19.72 5.85 10.67
N GLU A 96 20.12 5.85 9.39
CA GLU A 96 21.49 5.52 8.96
C GLU A 96 22.49 6.64 9.29
N ASP A 97 22.08 7.90 9.13
CA ASP A 97 22.93 9.08 9.43
C ASP A 97 23.11 9.33 10.94
N GLN A 98 22.18 8.88 11.78
CA GLN A 98 22.23 9.01 13.25
C GLN A 98 23.03 7.89 13.95
N GLN A 99 23.55 6.92 13.18
CA GLN A 99 24.40 5.83 13.66
C GLN A 99 25.85 5.89 13.17
N SER A 100 26.23 6.99 12.50
CA SER A 100 27.62 7.31 12.13
C SER A 100 28.31 8.19 13.19
#